data_AF-A0A1J4SRX6-F1
#
_entry.id   AF-A0A1J4SRX6-F1
#
_cell.length_a   1.000
_cell.length_b   1.000
_cell.length_c   1.000
_cell.angle_alpha   90.00
_cell.angle_beta   90.00
_cell.angle_gamma   90.00
#
_symmetry.space_group_name_H-M   'P 1'
#
loop_
_entity.id
_entity.type
_entity.pdbx_description
1 polymer ?
#
loop_
_entity_poly.entity_id
_entity_poly.type
_entity_poly.pdbx_seq_one_letter_code
_entity_poly.pdbx_strand_id
1 'polypeptide(L)'
;MRMEPRVLFIAAMLLSVLALAACGAPGIDRVDVTWDTDPPPRWGLYPGYRQEIPCPRGATYHIDVYSKGKAFTGAAIAASGGGLAFKPTAGARDIEAEAPDATHLVVYATLNTDGQQNRRLVLRVERKGEKIYFEFPK
;
A
#
# COMPACT_ATOMS: atom_id res chain seq x y z
N MET A 1 -18.20 21.98 -44.04
CA MET A 1 -17.50 22.82 -43.04
C MET A 1 -16.04 22.39 -42.99
N ARG A 2 -15.12 23.23 -43.47
CA ARG A 2 -13.67 22.96 -43.40
C ARG A 2 -13.18 23.37 -42.01
N MET A 3 -12.77 22.39 -41.19
CA MET A 3 -12.08 22.69 -39.94
C MET A 3 -10.74 23.32 -40.25
N GLU A 4 -10.48 24.50 -39.67
CA GLU A 4 -9.24 25.23 -39.85
C GLU A 4 -8.05 24.46 -39.21
N PRO A 5 -6.90 24.37 -39.89
CA PRO A 5 -5.75 23.56 -39.42
C PRO A 5 -5.18 24.04 -38.07
N ARG A 6 -5.51 25.25 -37.62
CA ARG A 6 -5.11 25.80 -36.32
C ARG A 6 -5.79 25.11 -35.13
N VAL A 7 -7.03 24.64 -35.30
CA VAL A 7 -7.79 23.98 -34.22
C VAL A 7 -7.25 22.57 -33.93
N LEU A 8 -6.77 21.87 -34.97
CA LEU A 8 -6.17 20.54 -34.82
C LEU A 8 -4.85 20.57 -34.05
N PHE A 9 -4.02 21.60 -34.26
CA PHE A 9 -2.73 21.73 -33.57
C PHE A 9 -2.87 22.03 -32.07
N ILE A 10 -3.88 22.81 -31.67
CA ILE A 10 -4.14 23.13 -30.26
C ILE A 10 -4.70 21.92 -29.51
N ALA A 11 -5.59 21.15 -30.15
CA ALA A 11 -6.12 19.91 -29.58
C ALA A 11 -5.02 18.84 -29.38
N ALA A 12 -4.08 18.72 -30.33
CA ALA A 12 -2.95 17.80 -30.22
C ALA A 12 -1.94 18.20 -29.13
N MET A 13 -1.67 19.51 -28.95
CA MET A 13 -0.81 20.00 -27.86
C MET A 13 -1.46 19.82 -26.47
N LEU A 14 -2.76 20.06 -26.34
CA LEU A 14 -3.47 19.82 -25.07
C LEU A 14 -3.48 18.33 -24.70
N LEU A 15 -3.63 17.43 -25.68
CA LEU A 15 -3.56 15.99 -25.42
C LEU A 15 -2.17 15.52 -24.98
N SER A 16 -1.10 16.14 -25.50
CA SER A 16 0.28 15.77 -25.13
C SER A 16 0.70 16.32 -23.77
N VAL A 17 0.18 17.48 -23.34
CA VAL A 17 0.37 17.98 -21.97
C VAL A 17 -0.40 17.13 -20.95
N LEU A 18 -1.60 16.63 -21.30
CA LEU A 18 -2.34 15.68 -20.45
C LEU A 18 -1.68 14.28 -20.40
N ALA A 19 -1.03 13.84 -21.47
CA ALA A 19 -0.31 12.57 -21.49
C ALA A 19 0.97 12.59 -20.64
N LEU A 20 1.68 13.72 -20.55
CA LEU A 20 2.85 13.84 -19.68
C LEU A 20 2.50 13.98 -18.20
N ALA A 21 1.32 14.52 -17.86
CA ALA A 21 0.83 14.61 -16.48
C ALA A 21 0.28 13.27 -15.93
N ALA A 22 0.01 12.29 -16.81
CA ALA A 22 -0.48 10.97 -16.43
C ALA A 22 0.62 9.98 -16.03
N CYS A 23 1.90 10.33 -16.24
CA CYS A 23 3.02 9.67 -15.57
C CYS A 23 3.07 10.15 -14.10
N GLY A 24 2.07 9.77 -13.32
CA GLY A 24 2.02 10.02 -11.89
C GLY A 24 3.33 9.55 -11.25
N ALA A 25 3.86 10.38 -10.34
CA ALA A 25 5.06 10.06 -9.59
C ALA A 25 4.97 8.64 -9.02
N PRO A 26 6.07 7.87 -9.02
CA PRO A 26 6.08 6.53 -8.43
C PRO A 26 5.61 6.61 -6.99
N GLY A 27 4.48 5.95 -6.73
CA GLY A 27 3.79 6.00 -5.45
C GLY A 27 3.07 4.70 -5.19
N ILE A 28 2.79 4.49 -3.91
CA ILE A 28 1.95 3.40 -3.45
C ILE A 28 0.54 3.96 -3.43
N ASP A 29 -0.34 3.35 -4.20
CA ASP A 29 -1.71 3.84 -4.39
C ASP A 29 -2.70 3.14 -3.44
N ARG A 30 -2.36 1.93 -2.96
CA ARG A 30 -3.23 1.14 -2.09
C ARG A 30 -2.45 0.10 -1.29
N VAL A 31 -2.93 -0.19 -0.09
CA VAL A 31 -2.53 -1.37 0.69
C VAL A 31 -3.78 -2.19 0.99
N ASP A 32 -3.82 -3.45 0.56
CA ASP A 32 -4.90 -4.35 0.95
C ASP A 32 -4.49 -5.13 2.20
N VAL A 33 -5.38 -5.17 3.18
CA VAL A 33 -5.26 -5.99 4.39
C VAL A 33 -6.28 -7.11 4.28
N THR A 34 -5.85 -8.36 4.38
CA THR A 34 -6.71 -9.54 4.29
C THR A 34 -6.54 -10.36 5.56
N TRP A 35 -7.61 -10.61 6.31
CA TRP A 35 -7.52 -11.47 7.49
C TRP A 35 -7.59 -12.94 7.05
N ASP A 36 -6.65 -13.74 7.53
CA ASP A 36 -6.61 -15.20 7.36
C ASP A 36 -7.73 -15.90 8.15
N THR A 37 -8.93 -15.86 7.58
CA THR A 37 -10.14 -16.57 8.02
C THR A 37 -10.85 -17.18 6.82
N ASP A 38 -11.88 -17.99 7.05
CA ASP A 38 -12.74 -18.55 6.00
C ASP A 38 -14.22 -18.16 6.21
N PRO A 39 -14.82 -17.31 5.33
CA PRO A 39 -14.19 -16.62 4.21
C PRO A 39 -13.23 -15.49 4.67
N PRO A 40 -12.23 -15.09 3.86
CA PRO A 40 -11.28 -14.06 4.24
C PRO A 40 -11.85 -12.65 3.97
N PRO A 41 -12.13 -11.82 5.00
CA PRO A 41 -12.47 -10.43 4.79
C PRO A 41 -11.23 -9.64 4.34
N ARG A 42 -11.44 -8.67 3.45
CA ARG A 42 -10.40 -7.82 2.89
C ARG A 42 -10.80 -6.35 2.97
N TRP A 43 -9.83 -5.50 3.31
CA TRP A 43 -9.97 -4.05 3.37
C TRP A 43 -8.90 -3.39 2.51
N GLY A 44 -9.32 -2.55 1.56
CA GLY A 44 -8.41 -1.70 0.78
C GLY A 44 -8.20 -0.37 1.49
N LEU A 45 -6.96 -0.06 1.83
CA LEU A 45 -6.55 1.20 2.44
C LEU A 45 -5.94 2.11 1.38
N TYR A 46 -6.40 3.35 1.36
CA TYR A 46 -5.87 4.42 0.51
C TYR A 46 -5.10 5.44 1.38
N PRO A 47 -4.22 6.27 0.82
CA PRO A 47 -3.45 7.23 1.61
C PRO A 47 -4.34 8.08 2.54
N GLY A 48 -3.96 8.13 3.82
CA GLY A 48 -4.70 8.76 4.90
C GLY A 48 -5.83 7.93 5.53
N TYR A 49 -6.07 6.69 5.08
CA TYR A 49 -7.10 5.82 5.66
C TYR A 49 -6.58 5.10 6.89
N ARG A 50 -7.47 4.91 7.87
CA ARG A 50 -7.25 4.05 9.03
C ARG A 50 -8.42 3.08 9.19
N GLN A 51 -8.11 1.81 9.32
CA GLN A 51 -9.08 0.73 9.50
C GLN A 51 -8.87 0.05 10.84
N GLU A 52 -9.96 -0.09 11.60
CA GLU A 52 -10.03 -0.92 12.81
C GLU A 52 -10.57 -2.30 12.44
N ILE A 53 -9.92 -3.36 12.95
CA ILE A 53 -10.27 -4.76 12.67
C ILE A 53 -10.23 -5.55 13.99
N PRO A 54 -11.13 -6.54 14.20
CA PRO A 54 -11.02 -7.48 15.32
C PRO A 54 -9.68 -8.20 15.29
N CYS A 55 -9.03 -8.37 16.44
CA CYS A 55 -7.72 -9.00 16.59
C CYS A 55 -7.71 -10.04 17.71
N PRO A 56 -8.38 -11.19 17.50
CA PRO A 56 -8.30 -12.30 18.44
C PRO A 56 -6.87 -12.84 18.52
N ARG A 57 -6.56 -13.55 19.60
CA ARG A 57 -5.24 -14.16 19.81
C ARG A 57 -4.89 -15.09 18.65
N GLY A 58 -3.74 -14.87 18.03
CA GLY A 58 -3.27 -15.69 16.91
C GLY A 58 -3.80 -15.25 15.54
N ALA A 59 -4.55 -14.15 15.44
CA ALA A 59 -4.96 -13.60 14.16
C ALA A 59 -3.76 -13.27 13.26
N THR A 60 -3.89 -13.55 11.96
CA THR A 60 -2.86 -13.27 10.95
C THR A 60 -3.48 -12.46 9.82
N TYR A 61 -2.81 -11.40 9.40
CA TYR A 61 -3.28 -10.50 8.33
C TYR A 61 -2.26 -10.45 7.21
N HIS A 62 -2.67 -10.79 6.00
CA HIS A 62 -1.88 -10.58 4.80
C HIS A 62 -1.98 -9.13 4.35
N ILE A 63 -0.84 -8.57 3.98
CA ILE A 63 -0.66 -7.19 3.54
C ILE A 63 -0.16 -7.25 2.11
N ASP A 64 -0.94 -6.73 1.17
CA ASP A 64 -0.55 -6.60 -0.24
C ASP A 64 -0.37 -5.12 -0.57
N VAL A 65 0.82 -4.73 -1.03
CA VAL A 65 1.14 -3.34 -1.35
C VAL A 65 1.06 -3.16 -2.86
N TYR A 66 0.26 -2.18 -3.29
CA TYR A 66 0.01 -1.88 -4.69
C TYR A 66 0.76 -0.63 -5.11
N SER A 67 1.28 -0.67 -6.34
CA SER A 67 1.73 0.50 -7.08
C SER A 67 1.18 0.43 -8.49
N LYS A 68 0.57 1.53 -8.96
CA LYS A 68 -0.05 1.63 -10.29
C LYS A 68 -1.07 0.50 -10.54
N GLY A 69 -1.88 0.18 -9.53
CA GLY A 69 -2.92 -0.84 -9.60
C GLY A 69 -2.43 -2.29 -9.58
N LYS A 70 -1.13 -2.55 -9.38
CA LYS A 70 -0.57 -3.93 -9.29
C LYS A 70 0.07 -4.17 -7.94
N ALA A 71 -0.24 -5.31 -7.33
CA ALA A 71 0.49 -5.79 -6.16
C ALA A 71 1.94 -6.08 -6.59
N PHE A 72 2.91 -5.50 -5.89
CA PHE A 72 4.33 -5.72 -6.20
C PHE A 72 5.09 -6.39 -5.04
N THR A 73 4.58 -6.28 -3.82
CA THR A 73 5.17 -6.91 -2.64
C THR A 73 4.10 -7.14 -1.58
N GLY A 74 4.41 -7.97 -0.59
CA GLY A 74 3.48 -8.25 0.49
C GLY A 74 4.11 -8.96 1.67
N ALA A 75 3.35 -9.06 2.74
CA ALA A 75 3.75 -9.67 3.99
C ALA A 75 2.56 -10.24 4.75
N ALA A 76 2.84 -10.88 5.87
CA ALA A 76 1.87 -11.23 6.89
C ALA A 76 2.24 -10.56 8.21
N ILE A 77 1.22 -10.12 8.95
CA ILE A 77 1.34 -9.61 10.31
C ILE A 77 0.57 -10.56 11.22
N ALA A 78 1.26 -11.19 12.15
CA ALA A 78 0.68 -12.12 13.11
C ALA A 78 0.56 -11.45 14.49
N ALA A 79 -0.61 -11.56 15.10
CA ALA A 79 -0.90 -11.08 16.45
C ALA A 79 -0.75 -12.21 17.48
N SER A 80 0.49 -12.65 17.71
CA SER A 80 0.81 -13.77 18.61
C SER A 80 1.08 -13.33 20.05
N GLY A 81 0.45 -14.00 21.03
CA GLY A 81 0.96 -14.19 22.40
C GLY A 81 1.34 -12.97 23.26
N GLY A 82 1.12 -11.74 22.81
CA GLY A 82 1.53 -10.51 23.51
C GLY A 82 2.03 -9.40 22.59
N GLY A 83 2.24 -9.66 21.30
CA GLY A 83 2.71 -8.64 20.37
C GLY A 83 2.34 -8.88 18.91
N LEU A 84 2.96 -8.07 18.04
CA LEU A 84 2.88 -8.13 16.60
C LEU A 84 4.19 -8.68 16.04
N ALA A 85 4.10 -9.58 15.06
CA ALA A 85 5.22 -10.12 14.33
C ALA A 85 5.03 -9.89 12.83
N PHE A 86 6.09 -9.46 12.15
CA PHE A 86 6.10 -9.26 10.71
C PHE A 86 6.80 -10.44 10.02
N LYS A 87 6.19 -10.93 8.93
CA LYS A 87 6.75 -11.97 8.09
C LYS A 87 6.59 -11.58 6.63
N PRO A 88 7.67 -11.18 5.92
CA PRO A 88 7.56 -10.89 4.49
C PRO A 88 7.13 -12.16 3.73
N THR A 89 6.36 -12.00 2.66
CA THR A 89 6.00 -13.12 1.79
C THR A 89 7.26 -13.71 1.16
N ALA A 90 7.29 -15.01 0.90
CA ALA A 90 8.44 -15.65 0.28
C ALA A 90 8.81 -14.95 -1.06
N GLY A 91 10.05 -14.50 -1.18
CA GLY A 91 10.53 -13.76 -2.35
C GLY A 91 10.30 -12.25 -2.32
N ALA A 92 9.53 -11.73 -1.37
CA ALA A 92 9.35 -10.29 -1.17
C ALA A 92 10.61 -9.69 -0.54
N ARG A 93 11.41 -8.98 -1.35
CA ARG A 93 12.63 -8.26 -0.89
C ARG A 93 12.41 -6.77 -0.66
N ASP A 94 11.31 -6.26 -1.19
CA ASP A 94 11.01 -4.83 -1.21
C ASP A 94 9.99 -4.42 -0.13
N ILE A 95 9.88 -5.19 0.95
CA ILE A 95 9.02 -4.88 2.09
C ILE A 95 9.68 -5.31 3.39
N GLU A 96 9.61 -4.44 4.39
CA GLU A 96 10.19 -4.65 5.71
C GLU A 96 9.33 -3.99 6.78
N ALA A 97 9.57 -4.31 8.04
CA ALA A 97 8.90 -3.66 9.14
C ALA A 97 9.86 -3.37 10.29
N GLU A 98 9.65 -2.23 10.93
CA GLU A 98 10.25 -1.85 12.20
C GLU A 98 9.22 -2.02 13.31
N ALA A 99 9.64 -2.51 14.47
CA ALA A 99 8.79 -2.68 15.64
C ALA A 99 9.23 -1.71 16.75
N PRO A 100 8.59 -0.52 16.87
CA PRO A 100 8.92 0.41 17.95
C PRO A 100 8.71 -0.19 19.34
N ASP A 101 7.68 -1.03 19.48
CA ASP A 101 7.38 -1.82 20.67
C ASP A 101 6.58 -3.08 20.27
N ALA A 102 6.20 -3.89 21.25
CA ALA A 102 5.49 -5.15 21.01
C ALA A 102 4.11 -4.96 20.34
N THR A 103 3.47 -3.81 20.48
CA THR A 103 2.12 -3.52 19.99
C THR A 103 2.08 -2.68 18.73
N HIS A 104 3.24 -2.20 18.26
CA HIS A 104 3.34 -1.36 17.08
C HIS A 104 4.24 -1.97 16.01
N LEU A 105 3.83 -1.88 14.75
CA LEU A 105 4.68 -2.10 13.59
C LEU A 105 4.59 -0.93 12.63
N VAL A 106 5.70 -0.63 12.00
CA VAL A 106 5.83 0.38 10.95
C VAL A 106 6.38 -0.34 9.72
N VAL A 107 5.55 -0.50 8.70
CA VAL A 107 5.86 -1.26 7.48
C VAL A 107 6.32 -0.29 6.40
N TYR A 108 7.46 -0.62 5.80
CA TYR A 108 8.02 0.11 4.68
C TYR A 108 8.06 -0.78 3.45
N ALA A 109 7.92 -0.16 2.27
CA ALA A 109 8.19 -0.81 1.00
C ALA A 109 9.17 0.01 0.18
N THR A 110 10.02 -0.67 -0.58
CA THR A 110 11.02 -0.06 -1.44
C THR A 110 10.54 -0.07 -2.88
N LEU A 111 10.32 1.11 -3.45
CA LEU A 111 10.00 1.24 -4.87
C LEU A 111 11.29 1.43 -5.66
N ASN A 112 11.48 0.64 -6.70
CA ASN A 112 12.53 0.83 -7.69
C ASN A 112 11.97 1.66 -8.85
N THR A 113 12.35 2.94 -8.96
CA THR A 113 11.93 3.81 -10.06
C THR A 113 13.15 4.43 -10.74
N ASP A 114 13.27 4.24 -12.05
CA ASP A 114 14.34 4.79 -12.88
C ASP A 114 15.75 4.50 -12.32
N GLY A 115 15.93 3.31 -11.75
CA GLY A 115 17.19 2.86 -11.15
C GLY A 115 17.46 3.39 -9.74
N GLN A 116 16.56 4.18 -9.16
CA GLN A 116 16.65 4.64 -7.77
C GLN A 116 15.74 3.81 -6.86
N GLN A 117 16.28 3.42 -5.71
CA GLN A 117 15.52 2.78 -4.64
C GLN A 117 14.92 3.86 -3.74
N ASN A 118 13.60 3.81 -3.54
CA ASN A 118 12.90 4.76 -2.70
C ASN A 118 12.11 4.01 -1.63
N ARG A 119 12.63 4.03 -0.40
CA ARG A 119 11.96 3.47 0.77
C ARG A 119 10.79 4.37 1.19
N ARG A 120 9.60 3.80 1.28
CA ARG A 120 8.36 4.50 1.63
C ARG A 120 7.67 3.84 2.80
N LEU A 121 7.17 4.65 3.73
CA LEU A 121 6.26 4.19 4.77
C LEU A 121 4.91 3.85 4.13
N VAL A 122 4.41 2.64 4.34
CA VAL A 122 3.19 2.14 3.69
C VAL A 122 2.09 1.81 4.66
N LEU A 123 2.46 1.42 5.89
CA LEU A 123 1.48 1.01 6.89
C LEU A 123 2.02 1.28 8.28
N ARG A 124 1.20 1.86 9.13
CA ARG A 124 1.37 1.82 10.59
C ARG A 124 0.36 0.83 11.14
N VAL A 125 0.80 -0.04 12.03
CA VAL A 125 -0.03 -1.05 12.65
C VAL A 125 0.06 -0.90 14.15
N GLU A 126 -1.09 -0.85 14.80
CA GLU A 126 -1.20 -0.70 16.24
C GLU A 126 -2.19 -1.73 16.79
N ARG A 127 -1.77 -2.51 17.77
CA ARG A 127 -2.63 -3.44 18.50
C ARG A 127 -3.05 -2.84 19.84
N LYS A 128 -4.36 -2.81 20.09
CA LYS A 128 -4.95 -2.40 21.38
C LYS A 128 -5.96 -3.44 21.84
N GLY A 129 -5.55 -4.27 22.81
CA GLY A 129 -6.38 -5.37 23.31
C GLY A 129 -6.74 -6.37 22.20
N GLU A 130 -8.05 -6.54 21.98
CA GLU A 130 -8.62 -7.41 20.94
C GLU A 130 -8.90 -6.68 19.63
N LYS A 131 -8.27 -5.52 19.41
CA LYS A 131 -8.39 -4.73 18.18
C LYS A 131 -7.02 -4.47 17.58
N ILE A 132 -6.99 -4.35 16.26
CA ILE A 132 -5.82 -3.91 15.49
C ILE A 132 -6.22 -2.78 14.56
N TYR A 133 -5.34 -1.81 14.43
CA TYR A 133 -5.50 -0.64 13.58
C TYR A 133 -4.45 -0.69 12.48
N PHE A 134 -4.90 -0.56 11.24
CA PHE A 134 -4.04 -0.42 10.07
C PHE A 134 -4.23 0.97 9.49
N GLU A 135 -3.18 1.77 9.45
CA GLU A 135 -3.19 3.14 8.92
C GLU A 135 -2.23 3.25 7.74
N PHE A 136 -2.74 3.64 6.58
CA PHE A 136 -1.90 4.07 5.47
C PHE A 136 -1.71 5.59 5.59
N PRO A 137 -0.50 6.09 5.91
CA PRO A 137 -0.25 7.52 6.00
C PRO A 137 -0.49 8.29 4.69
N LYS A 138 -0.63 9.61 4.82
CA LYS A 138 -0.76 10.54 3.69
C LYS A 138 0.56 10.75 2.95
#